data_AF-A0A1V8M7C1-F1
#
_entry.id   AF-A0A1V8M7C1-F1
#
_cell.length_a   1.000
_cell.length_b   1.000
_cell.length_c   1.000
_cell.angle_alpha   90.00
_cell.angle_beta   90.00
_cell.angle_gamma   90.00
#
_symmetry.space_group_name_H-M   'P 1'
#
loop_
_entity.id
_entity.type
_entity.pdbx_description
1 polymer ?
#
loop_
_entity_poly.entity_id
_entity_poly.type
_entity_poly.pdbx_seq_one_letter_code
_entity_poly.pdbx_strand_id
1 'polypeptide(L)'
;MIFQENRLYTFLICGMLLQISFEVQATLPSPASKAKVSSLPDDTQPIIIKFTNKPFSEIATSIEQQSNIKIQIVPFLQNKLITADIHASSWENAIAQLLNNYNRAGFIDKYGRTSRILVTGINGNGSDSITSPEDLFNYSENNVLQKIPDHLKKLPDGSVIRINFNKSMLKNMVLGDALPLSLPIGQFNVIHDNFVSDKNGDFTWIGYIEGAFPKSRVILTFDNNHSFGRIQTPYGVFRVETSAGVDWLVDVEGAGLNPEPLQEDTIVNQLPVAEQSGTDTELTNNINPLKIQQPTSYVVNTNITAKDLKKSTTVTHANKQSLPIAAKSIPAKIVTIDIMVLFTEGLETARIKNLIEISNQAFKDSHVQIQLRLVHTQRVYYPYPTSNETALYDLSFGRKTLTGFDALRITHGADLVSFIRPFDAEIHKGCGLAWIGGAGGRKFNSAEAYSVVSNGIDDFHYCTDYTFVHELSHNMGSSHDRENASYQGIFPYSYGHNVDGQYGTIMSYSAAELGLFSNPGITCLDQPCGVDVEQENPADNALSLNYAATAVAGFMQSVHSDSLFETNKKKPLELFNSEN
;
A
#
# COMPACT_ATOMS: atom_id res chain seq x y z
N MET A 1 41.22 -37.51 35.17
CA MET A 1 41.98 -37.88 36.38
C MET A 1 41.26 -37.23 37.56
N ILE A 2 40.61 -38.06 38.39
CA ILE A 2 40.30 -37.91 39.83
C ILE A 2 39.67 -36.57 40.29
N PHE A 3 38.37 -36.49 40.56
CA PHE A 3 37.64 -36.85 41.80
C PHE A 3 38.01 -36.03 43.06
N GLN A 4 36.96 -35.46 43.68
CA GLN A 4 36.64 -35.52 45.11
C GLN A 4 37.35 -34.60 46.14
N GLU A 5 36.78 -34.20 47.27
CA GLU A 5 35.50 -34.41 47.98
C GLU A 5 35.23 -33.15 48.82
N ASN A 6 33.95 -32.87 49.10
CA ASN A 6 33.56 -32.70 50.50
C ASN A 6 32.17 -33.30 50.71
N ARG A 7 32.15 -34.41 51.45
CA ARG A 7 31.00 -35.20 51.88
C ARG A 7 30.59 -34.81 53.31
N LEU A 8 29.43 -35.36 53.69
CA LEU A 8 28.83 -35.57 55.03
C LEU A 8 28.02 -34.38 55.56
N TYR A 9 26.73 -34.51 55.86
CA TYR A 9 25.95 -35.62 56.45
C TYR A 9 24.56 -35.74 55.76
N THR A 10 23.98 -36.84 55.23
CA THR A 10 23.57 -38.20 55.71
C THR A 10 22.63 -38.17 56.94
N PHE A 11 21.45 -38.82 57.06
CA PHE A 11 20.75 -40.01 56.51
C PHE A 11 19.22 -39.85 56.78
N LEU A 12 18.24 -40.41 56.04
CA LEU A 12 17.68 -41.79 56.08
C LEU A 12 16.71 -41.95 54.87
N ILE A 13 16.82 -42.91 53.93
CA ILE A 13 16.47 -44.37 53.96
C ILE A 13 14.96 -44.59 54.18
N CYS A 14 14.14 -45.37 53.46
CA CYS A 14 14.16 -46.41 52.39
C CYS A 14 12.70 -46.41 51.83
N GLY A 15 12.29 -46.89 50.66
CA GLY A 15 12.64 -48.13 49.96
C GLY A 15 11.60 -48.41 48.85
N MET A 16 12.14 -48.81 47.70
CA MET A 16 11.63 -49.65 46.60
C MET A 16 10.13 -49.86 46.31
N LEU A 17 9.84 -49.66 45.01
CA LEU A 17 8.86 -50.33 44.15
C LEU A 17 8.79 -51.87 44.33
N LEU A 18 7.59 -52.47 44.35
CA LEU A 18 6.99 -53.36 43.32
C LEU A 18 5.82 -54.21 43.88
N GLN A 19 4.76 -54.34 43.07
CA GLN A 19 3.94 -55.56 42.82
C GLN A 19 2.68 -55.94 43.67
N ILE A 20 1.61 -56.30 42.89
CA ILE A 20 0.54 -57.31 43.10
C ILE A 20 -0.88 -56.84 43.54
N SER A 21 -1.77 -56.74 42.53
CA SER A 21 -3.04 -57.48 42.27
C SER A 21 -4.13 -57.73 43.32
N PHE A 22 -5.39 -57.44 42.89
CA PHE A 22 -6.67 -58.17 43.12
C PHE A 22 -7.21 -58.22 44.58
N GLU A 23 -8.51 -58.10 44.94
CA GLU A 23 -9.82 -58.04 44.29
C GLU A 23 -10.88 -57.78 45.41
N VAL A 24 -12.12 -57.38 45.05
CA VAL A 24 -13.41 -57.87 45.65
C VAL A 24 -13.82 -57.30 47.06
N GLN A 25 -15.07 -56.92 47.42
CA GLN A 25 -16.44 -57.17 46.93
C GLN A 25 -17.48 -56.15 47.52
N ALA A 26 -18.58 -55.91 46.77
CA ALA A 26 -20.01 -55.89 47.20
C ALA A 26 -20.52 -54.82 48.21
N THR A 27 -21.75 -54.25 48.17
CA THR A 27 -23.04 -54.56 47.51
C THR A 27 -24.06 -53.40 47.71
N LEU A 28 -25.01 -53.27 46.77
CA LEU A 28 -26.26 -52.44 46.72
C LEU A 28 -27.27 -52.77 47.89
N PRO A 29 -28.49 -52.14 48.12
CA PRO A 29 -29.39 -51.33 47.26
C PRO A 29 -30.24 -50.18 47.93
N SER A 30 -31.17 -49.59 47.14
CA SER A 30 -32.17 -48.49 47.32
C SER A 30 -33.18 -48.59 48.50
N PRO A 31 -33.92 -47.50 48.86
CA PRO A 31 -35.31 -47.38 48.35
C PRO A 31 -35.78 -45.94 48.00
N ALA A 32 -36.75 -45.88 47.09
CA ALA A 32 -37.46 -44.69 46.64
C ALA A 32 -38.54 -44.19 47.62
N SER A 33 -38.87 -42.88 47.53
CA SER A 33 -40.14 -42.17 47.89
C SER A 33 -39.82 -40.81 48.54
N LYS A 34 -40.37 -39.63 48.20
CA LYS A 34 -41.42 -39.16 47.28
C LYS A 34 -41.25 -37.62 47.16
N ALA A 35 -41.83 -37.07 46.09
CA ALA A 35 -41.74 -35.71 45.60
C ALA A 35 -42.03 -34.56 46.59
N LYS A 36 -41.37 -33.42 46.37
CA LYS A 36 -41.96 -32.09 46.50
C LYS A 36 -41.58 -31.27 45.27
N VAL A 37 -42.59 -30.97 44.47
CA VAL A 37 -42.56 -30.09 43.30
C VAL A 37 -42.12 -28.70 43.78
N SER A 38 -41.06 -28.16 43.16
CA SER A 38 -40.94 -26.72 42.93
C SER A 38 -40.49 -26.54 41.48
N SER A 39 -41.49 -26.34 40.64
CA SER A 39 -41.39 -25.72 39.32
C SER A 39 -40.50 -24.48 39.39
N LEU A 40 -39.33 -24.53 38.76
CA LEU A 40 -38.76 -23.35 38.11
C LEU A 40 -39.27 -23.37 36.67
N PRO A 41 -39.83 -22.26 36.18
CA PRO A 41 -40.59 -22.27 34.95
C PRO A 41 -39.68 -22.49 33.75
N ASP A 42 -40.19 -23.26 32.79
CA ASP A 42 -39.72 -23.37 31.42
C ASP A 42 -39.97 -22.03 30.70
N ASP A 43 -39.34 -20.95 31.19
CA ASP A 43 -39.56 -19.57 30.76
C ASP A 43 -38.39 -19.07 29.91
N THR A 44 -37.94 -19.90 28.97
CA THR A 44 -37.39 -19.31 27.74
C THR A 44 -38.60 -18.94 26.90
N GLN A 45 -39.17 -17.75 27.16
CA GLN A 45 -40.16 -17.16 26.27
C GLN A 45 -39.60 -17.30 24.84
N PRO A 46 -40.33 -17.96 23.92
CA PRO A 46 -39.84 -18.12 22.57
C PRO A 46 -39.54 -16.73 22.01
N ILE A 47 -38.34 -16.57 21.46
CA ILE A 47 -37.95 -15.37 20.76
C ILE A 47 -38.78 -15.35 19.48
N ILE A 48 -39.80 -14.50 19.49
CA ILE A 48 -40.66 -14.24 18.35
C ILE A 48 -40.28 -12.87 17.83
N ILE A 49 -39.71 -12.83 16.63
CA ILE A 49 -39.39 -11.57 15.98
C ILE A 49 -40.20 -11.42 14.71
N LYS A 50 -41.13 -10.45 14.74
CA LYS A 50 -42.04 -10.14 13.65
C LYS A 50 -41.43 -9.10 12.74
N PHE A 51 -40.96 -9.55 11.58
CA PHE A 51 -40.19 -8.73 10.66
C PHE A 51 -40.59 -8.87 9.20
N THR A 52 -41.69 -9.58 8.92
CA THR A 52 -42.19 -9.76 7.55
C THR A 52 -42.20 -8.44 6.77
N ASN A 53 -41.45 -8.42 5.66
CA ASN A 53 -41.23 -7.29 4.75
C ASN A 53 -40.54 -6.06 5.37
N LYS A 54 -39.63 -6.25 6.33
CA LYS A 54 -38.79 -5.17 6.86
C LYS A 54 -37.35 -5.21 6.33
N PRO A 55 -36.69 -4.04 6.19
CA PRO A 55 -35.27 -3.96 5.85
C PRO A 55 -34.40 -4.73 6.85
N PHE A 56 -33.37 -5.40 6.35
CA PHE A 56 -32.44 -6.16 7.16
C PHE A 56 -31.70 -5.29 8.20
N SER A 57 -31.42 -4.02 7.87
CA SER A 57 -30.84 -3.06 8.81
C SER A 57 -31.72 -2.83 10.05
N GLU A 58 -33.03 -2.68 9.87
CA GLU A 58 -33.98 -2.49 10.97
C GLU A 58 -34.02 -3.73 11.89
N ILE A 59 -33.94 -4.91 11.28
CA ILE A 59 -33.92 -6.19 11.97
C ILE A 59 -32.65 -6.34 12.79
N ALA A 60 -31.48 -6.04 12.20
CA ALA A 60 -30.20 -6.06 12.89
C ALA A 60 -30.20 -5.14 14.11
N THR A 61 -30.71 -3.90 13.99
CA THR A 61 -30.84 -2.98 15.11
C THR A 61 -31.74 -3.53 16.22
N SER A 62 -32.87 -4.13 15.85
CA SER A 62 -33.78 -4.73 16.83
C SER A 62 -33.16 -5.94 17.55
N ILE A 63 -32.34 -6.74 16.86
CA ILE A 63 -31.63 -7.87 17.46
C ILE A 63 -30.54 -7.37 18.40
N GLU A 64 -29.76 -6.36 18.00
CA GLU A 64 -28.74 -5.75 18.84
C GLU A 64 -29.32 -5.23 20.16
N GLN A 65 -30.46 -4.55 20.11
CA GLN A 65 -31.16 -4.02 21.29
C GLN A 65 -31.63 -5.10 22.28
N GLN A 66 -31.98 -6.29 21.79
CA GLN A 66 -32.62 -7.32 22.61
C GLN A 66 -31.67 -8.46 23.02
N SER A 67 -30.61 -8.69 22.23
CA SER A 67 -29.65 -9.77 22.44
C SER A 67 -28.29 -9.27 22.92
N ASN A 68 -28.00 -7.97 22.79
CA ASN A 68 -26.68 -7.39 22.94
C ASN A 68 -25.62 -7.99 21.97
N ILE A 69 -26.08 -8.64 20.88
CA ILE A 69 -25.27 -9.15 19.78
C ILE A 69 -25.39 -8.16 18.62
N LYS A 70 -24.29 -7.51 18.25
CA LYS A 70 -24.27 -6.55 17.15
C LYS A 70 -24.30 -7.27 15.81
N ILE A 71 -25.28 -6.99 14.95
CA ILE A 71 -25.31 -7.52 13.58
C ILE A 71 -24.93 -6.38 12.62
N GLN A 72 -23.76 -6.50 12.00
CA GLN A 72 -23.32 -5.59 10.94
C GLN A 72 -23.65 -6.19 9.59
N ILE A 73 -24.19 -5.36 8.70
CA ILE A 73 -24.66 -5.78 7.38
C ILE A 73 -24.01 -4.89 6.33
N VAL A 74 -23.42 -5.52 5.32
CA VAL A 74 -22.87 -4.83 4.14
C VAL A 74 -23.92 -3.95 3.44
N PRO A 75 -23.54 -2.80 2.85
CA PRO A 75 -24.49 -1.79 2.35
C PRO A 75 -25.58 -2.34 1.42
N PHE A 76 -25.23 -3.23 0.49
CA PHE A 76 -26.18 -3.78 -0.48
C PHE A 76 -27.24 -4.71 0.13
N LEU A 77 -27.03 -5.21 1.35
CA LEU A 77 -27.99 -6.06 2.07
C LEU A 77 -28.86 -5.29 3.05
N GLN A 78 -28.53 -4.04 3.39
CA GLN A 78 -29.24 -3.27 4.42
C GLN A 78 -30.73 -3.11 4.11
N ASN A 79 -31.06 -2.86 2.83
CA ASN A 79 -32.43 -2.67 2.36
C ASN A 79 -33.11 -3.96 1.90
N LYS A 80 -32.42 -5.11 1.97
CA LYS A 80 -33.02 -6.39 1.59
C LYS A 80 -34.14 -6.73 2.57
N LEU A 81 -35.33 -7.01 2.03
CA LEU A 81 -36.49 -7.35 2.85
C LEU A 81 -36.37 -8.77 3.38
N ILE A 82 -36.56 -8.93 4.69
CA ILE A 82 -36.72 -10.25 5.31
C ILE A 82 -38.21 -10.61 5.29
N THR A 83 -38.53 -11.74 4.67
CA THR A 83 -39.92 -12.11 4.34
C THR A 83 -40.51 -13.15 5.27
N ALA A 84 -39.79 -13.54 6.32
CA ALA A 84 -40.23 -14.54 7.28
C ALA A 84 -39.96 -14.07 8.71
N ASP A 85 -40.94 -14.31 9.58
CA ASP A 85 -40.80 -14.11 11.02
C ASP A 85 -39.93 -15.23 11.62
N ILE A 86 -39.21 -14.93 12.69
CA ILE A 86 -38.29 -15.86 13.36
C ILE A 86 -38.95 -16.38 14.63
N HIS A 87 -38.87 -17.69 14.84
CA HIS A 87 -39.37 -18.38 16.02
C HIS A 87 -38.29 -19.31 16.56
N ALA A 88 -37.69 -18.96 17.69
CA ALA A 88 -36.59 -19.75 18.27
C ALA A 88 -36.60 -19.77 19.79
N SER A 89 -35.99 -20.81 20.36
CA SER A 89 -35.83 -20.99 21.81
C SER A 89 -34.64 -20.24 22.42
N SER A 90 -33.73 -19.71 21.59
CA SER A 90 -32.57 -18.91 22.02
C SER A 90 -32.14 -17.92 20.93
N TRP A 91 -31.34 -16.91 21.31
CA TRP A 91 -30.81 -15.92 20.37
C TRP A 91 -29.88 -16.55 19.34
N GLU A 92 -29.08 -17.54 19.73
CA GLU A 92 -28.23 -18.30 18.81
C GLU A 92 -29.07 -19.00 17.73
N ASN A 93 -30.17 -19.64 18.13
CA ASN A 93 -31.08 -20.31 17.19
C ASN A 93 -31.86 -19.30 16.33
N ALA A 94 -32.29 -18.17 16.91
CA ALA A 94 -32.99 -17.10 16.19
C ALA A 94 -32.10 -16.51 15.07
N ILE A 95 -30.86 -16.20 15.42
CA ILE A 95 -29.86 -15.68 14.50
C ILE A 95 -29.47 -16.73 13.46
N ALA A 96 -29.31 -18.00 13.85
CA ALA A 96 -29.03 -19.08 12.91
C ALA A 96 -30.17 -19.24 11.89
N GLN A 97 -31.43 -19.11 12.30
CA GLN A 97 -32.58 -19.10 11.38
C GLN A 97 -32.58 -17.87 10.47
N LEU A 98 -32.40 -16.66 11.02
CA LEU A 98 -32.35 -15.41 10.24
C LEU A 98 -31.28 -15.46 9.15
N LEU A 99 -30.09 -15.92 9.54
CA LEU A 99 -28.91 -15.92 8.70
C LEU A 99 -28.71 -17.24 7.95
N ASN A 100 -29.72 -18.14 7.96
CA ASN A 100 -29.62 -19.43 7.29
C ASN A 100 -29.32 -19.27 5.80
N ASN A 101 -29.86 -18.21 5.19
CA ASN A 101 -29.66 -17.87 3.79
C ASN A 101 -28.62 -16.75 3.60
N TYR A 102 -27.65 -16.59 4.52
CA TYR A 102 -26.65 -15.53 4.45
C TYR A 102 -25.23 -15.99 4.84
N ASN A 103 -24.24 -15.47 4.13
CA ASN A 103 -22.81 -15.59 4.47
C ASN A 103 -22.54 -14.70 5.69
N ARG A 104 -21.79 -15.22 6.68
CA ARG A 104 -21.57 -14.51 7.94
C ARG A 104 -20.27 -14.89 8.63
N ALA A 105 -19.70 -13.94 9.36
CA ALA A 105 -18.59 -14.16 10.30
C ALA A 105 -19.06 -13.81 11.73
N GLY A 106 -18.84 -14.72 12.68
CA GLY A 106 -19.15 -14.51 14.08
C GLY A 106 -17.93 -14.04 14.87
N PHE A 107 -18.14 -13.14 15.83
CA PHE A 107 -17.13 -12.63 16.75
C PHE A 107 -17.58 -12.93 18.18
N ILE A 108 -16.66 -13.41 19.00
CA ILE A 108 -16.89 -13.79 20.39
C ILE A 108 -16.22 -12.78 21.34
N ASP A 109 -16.85 -12.51 22.47
CA ASP A 109 -16.27 -11.72 23.54
C ASP A 109 -15.16 -12.50 24.29
N LYS A 110 -14.49 -11.80 25.22
CA LYS A 110 -13.46 -12.38 26.10
C LYS A 110 -13.95 -13.53 26.99
N TYR A 111 -15.25 -13.80 27.02
CA TYR A 111 -15.88 -14.88 27.77
C TYR A 111 -16.38 -16.02 26.85
N GLY A 112 -16.07 -15.96 25.55
CA GLY A 112 -16.43 -16.99 24.57
C GLY A 112 -17.88 -16.92 24.08
N ARG A 113 -18.58 -15.81 24.33
CA ARG A 113 -19.98 -15.62 23.90
C ARG A 113 -20.02 -14.77 22.63
N THR A 114 -20.90 -15.09 21.69
CA THR A 114 -21.09 -14.27 20.49
C THR A 114 -21.44 -12.83 20.88
N SER A 115 -20.63 -11.87 20.45
CA SER A 115 -20.83 -10.44 20.71
C SER A 115 -21.20 -9.68 19.45
N ARG A 116 -20.78 -10.18 18.28
CA ARG A 116 -21.05 -9.54 17.00
C ARG A 116 -21.08 -10.55 15.87
N ILE A 117 -21.83 -10.24 14.82
CA ILE A 117 -21.91 -11.01 13.58
C ILE A 117 -21.85 -10.03 12.40
N LEU A 118 -20.95 -10.28 11.46
CA LEU A 118 -20.90 -9.58 10.18
C LEU A 118 -21.58 -10.43 9.11
N VAL A 119 -22.59 -9.87 8.46
CA VAL A 119 -23.31 -10.50 7.34
C VAL A 119 -22.76 -9.96 6.02
N THR A 120 -22.16 -10.84 5.23
CA THR A 120 -21.35 -10.48 4.06
C THR A 120 -22.02 -10.80 2.71
N GLY A 121 -23.10 -11.59 2.70
CA GLY A 121 -23.74 -12.04 1.45
C GLY A 121 -24.95 -12.95 1.65
N ILE A 122 -25.56 -13.43 0.57
CA ILE A 122 -26.67 -14.41 0.56
C ILE A 122 -26.06 -15.82 0.38
N ASN A 123 -26.52 -16.80 1.16
CA ASN A 123 -26.11 -18.21 1.07
C ASN A 123 -26.90 -18.90 -0.06
N GLY A 124 -26.23 -19.63 -0.95
CA GLY A 124 -26.83 -20.56 -1.93
C GLY A 124 -27.16 -20.07 -3.36
N ASN A 125 -26.50 -19.04 -3.94
CA ASN A 125 -26.74 -18.55 -5.32
C ASN A 125 -25.54 -18.63 -6.30
N GLY A 126 -24.56 -19.47 -5.98
CA GLY A 126 -23.25 -19.64 -6.62
C GLY A 126 -22.11 -19.32 -5.65
N SER A 127 -21.95 -19.94 -4.47
CA SER A 127 -22.48 -21.15 -3.80
C SER A 127 -23.67 -21.90 -4.45
N ASP A 128 -23.53 -22.93 -5.27
CA ASP A 128 -22.81 -24.16 -4.93
C ASP A 128 -22.29 -24.87 -6.18
N SER A 129 -20.99 -25.18 -6.18
CA SER A 129 -20.32 -26.19 -7.01
C SER A 129 -20.38 -26.01 -8.54
N ILE A 130 -19.63 -25.04 -9.04
CA ILE A 130 -18.57 -25.41 -10.00
C ILE A 130 -17.33 -25.49 -9.13
N THR A 131 -16.79 -26.71 -8.93
CA THR A 131 -15.50 -27.01 -8.26
C THR A 131 -14.80 -25.76 -7.74
N SER A 132 -14.86 -25.45 -6.44
CA SER A 132 -14.27 -24.21 -5.89
C SER A 132 -12.90 -24.00 -6.54
N PRO A 133 -12.73 -23.01 -7.44
CA PRO A 133 -11.39 -22.58 -7.80
C PRO A 133 -10.81 -22.17 -6.47
N GLU A 134 -9.76 -22.85 -6.03
CA GLU A 134 -9.23 -22.73 -4.67
C GLU A 134 -9.28 -21.26 -4.21
N ASP A 135 -10.07 -20.92 -3.18
CA ASP A 135 -10.28 -19.51 -2.82
C ASP A 135 -8.92 -18.79 -2.68
N LEU A 136 -8.81 -17.57 -3.24
CA LEU A 136 -7.56 -16.81 -3.22
C LEU A 136 -6.95 -16.75 -1.82
N PHE A 137 -7.81 -16.58 -0.82
CA PHE A 137 -7.43 -16.76 0.56
C PHE A 137 -8.55 -17.41 1.36
N ASN A 138 -8.13 -18.19 2.35
CA ASN A 138 -9.01 -18.70 3.39
C ASN A 138 -9.04 -17.70 4.57
N TYR A 139 -10.24 -17.28 4.94
CA TYR A 139 -10.53 -16.60 6.20
C TYR A 139 -10.42 -17.60 7.35
N SER A 140 -9.22 -17.83 7.85
CA SER A 140 -8.94 -18.86 8.84
C SER A 140 -9.87 -18.78 10.06
N GLU A 141 -10.53 -19.87 10.44
CA GLU A 141 -11.37 -19.96 11.65
C GLU A 141 -10.57 -19.79 12.97
N ASN A 142 -9.24 -19.91 12.93
CA ASN A 142 -8.35 -19.68 14.08
C ASN A 142 -8.16 -18.18 14.44
N ASN A 143 -9.06 -17.30 13.98
CA ASN A 143 -9.10 -15.85 14.23
C ASN A 143 -9.08 -15.43 15.71
N VAL A 144 -9.12 -16.38 16.65
CA VAL A 144 -9.25 -16.16 18.10
C VAL A 144 -7.89 -16.12 18.84
N LEU A 145 -6.81 -16.64 18.26
CA LEU A 145 -5.60 -16.96 19.06
C LEU A 145 -4.33 -16.16 18.73
N GLN A 146 -4.26 -15.42 17.62
CA GLN A 146 -3.10 -14.59 17.29
C GLN A 146 -3.35 -13.11 17.62
N LYS A 147 -2.39 -12.51 18.32
CA LYS A 147 -2.42 -11.10 18.71
C LYS A 147 -2.32 -10.23 17.47
N ILE A 148 -3.32 -9.38 17.22
CA ILE A 148 -3.27 -8.33 16.18
C ILE A 148 -1.98 -7.50 16.39
N PRO A 149 -1.24 -7.13 15.32
CA PRO A 149 -0.05 -6.27 15.41
C PRO A 149 -0.32 -4.93 16.08
N ASP A 150 0.66 -4.38 16.82
CA ASP A 150 0.48 -3.15 17.61
C ASP A 150 -0.07 -1.97 16.78
N HIS A 151 0.39 -1.79 15.54
CA HIS A 151 -0.05 -0.71 14.64
C HIS A 151 -1.47 -0.90 14.08
N LEU A 152 -2.03 -2.11 14.15
CA LEU A 152 -3.40 -2.40 13.70
C LEU A 152 -4.41 -2.53 14.84
N LYS A 153 -3.95 -2.67 16.09
CA LYS A 153 -4.82 -2.94 17.25
C LYS A 153 -5.86 -1.87 17.55
N LYS A 154 -5.60 -0.63 17.14
CA LYS A 154 -6.51 0.50 17.38
C LYS A 154 -7.65 0.53 16.37
N LEU A 155 -7.55 -0.22 15.27
CA LEU A 155 -8.57 -0.24 14.23
C LEU A 155 -9.84 -0.98 14.70
N PRO A 156 -11.03 -0.59 14.20
CA PRO A 156 -12.28 -1.21 14.59
C PRO A 156 -12.30 -2.73 14.35
N ASP A 157 -12.95 -3.48 15.24
CA ASP A 157 -13.09 -4.92 15.07
C ASP A 157 -13.65 -5.26 13.67
N GLY A 158 -13.13 -6.30 13.03
CA GLY A 158 -13.61 -6.76 11.72
C GLY A 158 -13.12 -5.93 10.53
N SER A 159 -12.44 -4.79 10.75
CA SER A 159 -11.71 -4.09 9.69
C SER A 159 -10.34 -4.69 9.42
N VAL A 160 -9.82 -5.51 10.34
CA VAL A 160 -8.56 -6.24 10.23
C VAL A 160 -8.84 -7.73 10.29
N ILE A 161 -8.53 -8.44 9.20
CA ILE A 161 -8.93 -9.82 8.99
C ILE A 161 -7.70 -10.65 8.64
N ARG A 162 -7.46 -11.74 9.37
CA ARG A 162 -6.40 -12.69 9.03
C ARG A 162 -6.77 -13.46 7.76
N ILE A 163 -5.81 -13.57 6.85
CA ILE A 163 -5.96 -14.31 5.59
C ILE A 163 -4.80 -15.28 5.41
N ASN A 164 -4.97 -16.29 4.56
CA ASN A 164 -3.88 -17.18 4.14
C ASN A 164 -4.00 -17.35 2.62
N PHE A 165 -3.01 -16.88 1.88
CA PHE A 165 -3.04 -16.90 0.42
C PHE A 165 -2.78 -18.28 -0.17
N ASN A 166 -3.56 -18.62 -1.20
CA ASN A 166 -3.16 -19.63 -2.16
C ASN A 166 -2.22 -19.04 -3.21
N LYS A 167 -0.95 -18.87 -2.83
CA LYS A 167 0.10 -18.31 -3.71
C LYS A 167 0.34 -19.18 -4.96
N SER A 168 0.17 -20.50 -4.83
CA SER A 168 0.37 -21.46 -5.93
C SER A 168 -0.67 -21.29 -7.04
N MET A 169 -1.93 -21.05 -6.69
CA MET A 169 -2.97 -20.73 -7.65
C MET A 169 -2.57 -19.52 -8.51
N LEU A 170 -2.20 -18.40 -7.87
CA LEU A 170 -1.82 -17.18 -8.58
C LEU A 170 -0.64 -17.38 -9.55
N LYS A 171 0.36 -18.18 -9.16
CA LYS A 171 1.52 -18.51 -10.03
C LYS A 171 1.12 -19.30 -11.28
N ASN A 172 0.07 -20.12 -11.18
CA ASN A 172 -0.37 -21.01 -12.25
C ASN A 172 -1.35 -20.36 -13.22
N MET A 173 -2.02 -19.28 -12.83
CA MET A 173 -2.93 -18.53 -13.70
C MET A 173 -2.23 -18.03 -14.98
N VAL A 174 -3.00 -17.99 -16.06
CA VAL A 174 -2.65 -17.42 -17.36
C VAL A 174 -3.32 -16.05 -17.50
N LEU A 175 -2.76 -15.17 -18.34
CA LEU A 175 -3.35 -13.85 -18.56
C LEU A 175 -4.76 -14.00 -19.17
N GLY A 176 -5.71 -13.22 -18.66
CA GLY A 176 -7.12 -13.30 -19.01
C GLY A 176 -7.94 -14.26 -18.16
N ASP A 177 -7.31 -15.10 -17.33
CA ASP A 177 -8.04 -15.96 -16.39
C ASP A 177 -8.85 -15.11 -15.39
N ALA A 178 -10.07 -15.54 -15.12
CA ALA A 178 -10.92 -14.93 -14.09
C ALA A 178 -10.69 -15.61 -12.74
N LEU A 179 -10.44 -14.81 -11.72
CA LEU A 179 -10.32 -15.19 -10.32
C LEU A 179 -11.56 -14.71 -9.56
N PRO A 180 -12.43 -15.61 -9.07
CA PRO A 180 -13.44 -15.25 -8.09
C PRO A 180 -12.76 -14.78 -6.80
N LEU A 181 -13.04 -13.55 -6.40
CA LEU A 181 -12.50 -12.92 -5.21
C LEU A 181 -13.65 -12.59 -4.26
N SER A 182 -13.69 -13.28 -3.11
CA SER A 182 -14.59 -12.94 -2.02
C SER A 182 -13.91 -11.91 -1.10
N LEU A 183 -14.57 -10.78 -0.86
CA LEU A 183 -14.19 -9.76 0.10
C LEU A 183 -15.33 -9.55 1.12
N PRO A 184 -15.08 -8.93 2.29
CA PRO A 184 -16.12 -8.62 3.26
C PRO A 184 -17.29 -7.84 2.68
N ILE A 185 -17.04 -7.02 1.64
CA ILE A 185 -18.03 -6.16 0.98
C ILE A 185 -18.76 -6.82 -0.20
N GLY A 186 -18.38 -8.05 -0.59
CA GLY A 186 -19.02 -8.75 -1.71
C GLY A 186 -18.05 -9.63 -2.52
N GLN A 187 -18.58 -10.25 -3.57
CA GLN A 187 -17.81 -11.04 -4.52
C GLN A 187 -17.52 -10.25 -5.79
N PHE A 188 -16.30 -10.44 -6.30
CA PHE A 188 -15.81 -9.79 -7.51
C PHE A 188 -15.14 -10.83 -8.41
N ASN A 189 -15.25 -10.67 -9.71
CA ASN A 189 -14.40 -11.38 -10.66
C ASN A 189 -13.18 -10.51 -10.96
N VAL A 190 -11.99 -11.03 -10.71
CA VAL A 190 -10.73 -10.34 -11.00
C VAL A 190 -10.08 -10.99 -12.21
N ILE A 191 -9.88 -10.23 -13.27
CA ILE A 191 -9.20 -10.70 -14.48
C ILE A 191 -7.70 -10.53 -14.32
N HIS A 192 -6.94 -11.61 -14.49
CA HIS A 192 -5.48 -11.59 -14.48
C HIS A 192 -4.95 -10.79 -15.68
N ASP A 193 -4.21 -9.72 -15.44
CA ASP A 193 -3.81 -8.75 -16.47
C ASP A 193 -2.29 -8.68 -16.67
N ASN A 194 -1.52 -8.90 -15.61
CA ASN A 194 -0.06 -8.88 -15.69
C ASN A 194 0.57 -9.73 -14.58
N PHE A 195 1.78 -10.21 -14.84
CA PHE A 195 2.56 -11.01 -13.91
C PHE A 195 4.02 -10.63 -14.02
N VAL A 196 4.62 -10.27 -12.89
CA VAL A 196 6.04 -9.92 -12.77
C VAL A 196 6.69 -10.89 -11.81
N SER A 197 7.85 -11.42 -12.14
CA SER A 197 8.60 -12.30 -11.25
C SER A 197 10.09 -12.04 -11.34
N ASP A 198 10.79 -12.29 -10.24
CA ASP A 198 12.24 -12.25 -10.22
C ASP A 198 12.88 -13.65 -10.16
N LYS A 199 14.21 -13.68 -10.28
CA LYS A 199 15.02 -14.91 -10.23
C LYS A 199 14.98 -15.65 -8.89
N ASN A 200 14.55 -14.99 -7.82
CA ASN A 200 14.47 -15.58 -6.48
C ASN A 200 13.10 -16.25 -6.24
N GLY A 201 12.17 -16.12 -7.19
CA GLY A 201 10.83 -16.68 -7.09
C GLY A 201 9.82 -15.77 -6.42
N ASP A 202 10.23 -14.53 -6.08
CA ASP A 202 9.32 -13.46 -5.68
C ASP A 202 8.54 -13.01 -6.90
N PHE A 203 7.28 -12.64 -6.70
CA PHE A 203 6.40 -12.29 -7.80
C PHE A 203 5.33 -11.30 -7.40
N THR A 204 4.86 -10.54 -8.40
CA THR A 204 3.71 -9.67 -8.31
C THR A 204 2.66 -10.13 -9.32
N TRP A 205 1.49 -10.49 -8.80
CA TRP A 205 0.31 -10.79 -9.59
C TRP A 205 -0.55 -9.53 -9.68
N ILE A 206 -0.97 -9.19 -10.89
CA ILE A 206 -1.72 -7.98 -11.19
C ILE A 206 -2.99 -8.35 -11.95
N GLY A 207 -4.13 -7.93 -11.43
CA GLY A 207 -5.43 -8.05 -12.08
C GLY A 207 -6.26 -6.78 -11.99
N TYR A 208 -7.49 -6.87 -12.49
CA TYR A 208 -8.50 -5.82 -12.33
C TYR A 208 -9.89 -6.43 -12.15
N ILE A 209 -10.78 -5.74 -11.45
CA ILE A 209 -12.17 -6.16 -11.31
C ILE A 209 -12.90 -6.00 -12.64
N GLU A 210 -13.48 -7.10 -13.12
CA GLU A 210 -14.29 -7.15 -14.32
C GLU A 210 -15.46 -6.15 -14.24
N GLY A 211 -15.65 -5.35 -15.30
CA GLY A 211 -16.73 -4.38 -15.39
C GLY A 211 -16.54 -3.08 -14.59
N ALA A 212 -15.46 -2.94 -13.81
CA ALA A 212 -15.17 -1.69 -13.08
C ALA A 212 -14.54 -0.62 -14.00
N PHE A 213 -15.01 0.63 -13.89
CA PHE A 213 -14.47 1.76 -14.62
C PHE A 213 -14.33 3.02 -13.73
N PRO A 214 -13.14 3.66 -13.63
CA PRO A 214 -11.85 3.21 -14.18
C PRO A 214 -11.42 1.84 -13.60
N LYS A 215 -10.44 1.20 -14.24
CA LYS A 215 -9.99 -0.15 -13.86
C LYS A 215 -9.63 -0.21 -12.37
N SER A 216 -10.40 -0.97 -11.60
CA SER A 216 -10.13 -1.22 -10.18
C SER A 216 -9.06 -2.31 -10.05
N ARG A 217 -7.83 -1.91 -9.73
CA ARG A 217 -6.64 -2.78 -9.72
C ARG A 217 -6.51 -3.65 -8.47
N VAL A 218 -6.09 -4.90 -8.69
CA VAL A 218 -5.69 -5.84 -7.64
C VAL A 218 -4.21 -6.16 -7.86
N ILE A 219 -3.34 -5.68 -6.97
CA ILE A 219 -1.88 -5.82 -7.10
C ILE A 219 -1.35 -6.48 -5.84
N LEU A 220 -0.89 -7.72 -5.97
CA LEU A 220 -0.44 -8.57 -4.86
C LEU A 220 0.99 -9.03 -5.11
N THR A 221 1.88 -8.75 -4.17
CA THR A 221 3.31 -9.07 -4.24
C THR A 221 3.69 -10.02 -3.12
N PHE A 222 4.46 -11.04 -3.47
CA PHE A 222 4.83 -12.11 -2.58
C PHE A 222 6.32 -12.38 -2.65
N ASP A 223 6.94 -12.51 -1.48
CA ASP A 223 8.19 -13.23 -1.31
C ASP A 223 7.92 -14.55 -0.56
N ASN A 224 9.00 -15.25 -0.19
CA ASN A 224 8.92 -16.52 0.54
C ASN A 224 8.17 -16.43 1.89
N ASN A 225 8.23 -15.29 2.58
CA ASN A 225 7.74 -15.10 3.94
C ASN A 225 6.67 -14.01 4.07
N HIS A 226 6.51 -13.15 3.07
CA HIS A 226 5.70 -11.96 3.13
C HIS A 226 4.77 -11.82 1.91
N SER A 227 3.70 -11.09 2.12
CA SER A 227 2.59 -10.82 1.23
C SER A 227 2.20 -9.35 1.43
N PHE A 228 2.29 -8.53 0.38
CA PHE A 228 1.88 -7.13 0.40
C PHE A 228 1.03 -6.81 -0.81
N GLY A 229 0.07 -5.90 -0.67
CA GLY A 229 -0.72 -5.51 -1.82
C GLY A 229 -1.87 -4.57 -1.54
N ARG A 230 -2.56 -4.26 -2.63
CA ARG A 230 -3.74 -3.41 -2.66
C ARG A 230 -4.81 -4.07 -3.51
N ILE A 231 -6.03 -4.09 -3.02
CA ILE A 231 -7.22 -4.53 -3.72
C ILE A 231 -8.16 -3.33 -3.81
N GLN A 232 -8.09 -2.60 -4.92
CA GLN A 232 -9.03 -1.52 -5.21
C GLN A 232 -10.36 -2.14 -5.67
N THR A 233 -11.46 -1.66 -5.10
CA THR A 233 -12.82 -1.95 -5.56
C THR A 233 -13.56 -0.64 -5.85
N PRO A 234 -14.72 -0.70 -6.53
CA PRO A 234 -15.60 0.47 -6.69
C PRO A 234 -16.15 1.03 -5.36
N TYR A 235 -16.09 0.25 -4.28
CA TYR A 235 -16.69 0.59 -2.98
C TYR A 235 -15.65 0.87 -1.89
N GLY A 236 -14.35 0.74 -2.22
CA GLY A 236 -13.28 0.92 -1.25
C GLY A 236 -12.03 0.11 -1.55
N VAL A 237 -11.07 0.20 -0.65
CA VAL A 237 -9.71 -0.34 -0.76
C VAL A 237 -9.46 -1.33 0.36
N PHE A 238 -8.93 -2.50 0.00
CA PHE A 238 -8.31 -3.39 0.97
C PHE A 238 -6.80 -3.35 0.83
N ARG A 239 -6.10 -3.21 1.95
CA ARG A 239 -4.65 -3.36 2.02
C ARG A 239 -4.31 -4.76 2.49
N VAL A 240 -3.26 -5.32 1.92
CA VAL A 240 -2.68 -6.60 2.31
C VAL A 240 -1.30 -6.35 2.88
N GLU A 241 -1.02 -6.89 4.06
CA GLU A 241 0.30 -6.86 4.65
C GLU A 241 0.60 -8.08 5.50
N THR A 242 1.86 -8.52 5.49
CA THR A 242 2.37 -9.46 6.48
C THR A 242 2.89 -8.70 7.68
N SER A 243 2.40 -9.03 8.87
CA SER A 243 2.94 -8.51 10.11
C SER A 243 2.87 -9.57 11.20
N ALA A 244 3.94 -9.65 11.99
CA ALA A 244 4.16 -10.72 12.98
C ALA A 244 4.07 -12.15 12.37
N GLY A 245 4.49 -12.32 11.11
CA GLY A 245 4.48 -13.60 10.38
C GLY A 245 3.10 -14.06 9.92
N VAL A 246 2.13 -13.14 9.86
CA VAL A 246 0.74 -13.41 9.52
C VAL A 246 0.28 -12.42 8.46
N ASP A 247 -0.48 -12.90 7.47
CA ASP A 247 -1.07 -12.05 6.43
C ASP A 247 -2.40 -11.46 6.92
N TRP A 248 -2.52 -10.14 6.79
CA TRP A 248 -3.67 -9.36 7.20
C TRP A 248 -4.30 -8.67 5.98
N LEU A 249 -5.62 -8.70 5.93
CA LEU A 249 -6.46 -7.90 5.06
C LEU A 249 -7.04 -6.76 5.90
N VAL A 250 -6.76 -5.52 5.52
CA VAL A 250 -7.24 -4.31 6.19
C VAL A 250 -8.23 -3.62 5.28
N ASP A 251 -9.48 -3.52 5.73
CA ASP A 251 -10.57 -2.76 5.09
C ASP A 251 -10.38 -1.27 5.43
N VAL A 252 -9.93 -0.46 4.47
CA VAL A 252 -9.57 0.95 4.71
C VAL A 252 -10.81 1.75 5.12
N GLU A 253 -11.90 1.62 4.36
CA GLU A 253 -13.16 2.32 4.61
C GLU A 253 -13.87 1.74 5.83
N GLY A 254 -13.89 0.42 5.99
CA GLY A 254 -14.45 -0.25 7.17
C GLY A 254 -13.72 0.08 8.47
N ALA A 255 -12.43 0.41 8.39
CA ALA A 255 -11.63 0.91 9.52
C ALA A 255 -11.87 2.40 9.80
N GLY A 256 -12.48 3.15 8.89
CA GLY A 256 -12.57 4.61 8.97
C GLY A 256 -11.22 5.31 8.83
N LEU A 257 -10.29 4.70 8.08
CA LEU A 257 -8.97 5.26 7.80
C LEU A 257 -9.09 6.42 6.82
N ASN A 258 -8.46 7.54 7.15
CA ASN A 258 -8.39 8.71 6.30
C ASN A 258 -7.00 8.78 5.67
N PRO A 259 -6.89 9.03 4.35
CA PRO A 259 -5.59 9.29 3.76
C PRO A 259 -5.03 10.59 4.38
N GLU A 260 -3.79 10.55 4.85
CA GLU A 260 -3.13 11.76 5.32
C GLU A 260 -2.95 12.72 4.14
N PRO A 261 -3.18 14.04 4.31
CA PRO A 261 -2.97 15.00 3.24
C PRO A 261 -1.54 14.96 2.70
N LEU A 262 -1.42 15.24 1.41
CA LEU A 262 -0.13 15.53 0.79
C LEU A 262 0.43 16.84 1.37
N GLN A 263 1.75 16.96 1.42
CA GLN A 263 2.44 18.17 1.86
C GLN A 263 2.96 18.96 0.68
N GLU A 264 3.12 20.28 0.84
CA GLU A 264 3.78 21.10 -0.17
C GLU A 264 5.23 20.64 -0.39
N ASP A 265 5.54 20.24 -1.62
CA ASP A 265 6.88 19.88 -2.01
C ASP A 265 7.80 21.06 -2.20
N THR A 266 9.10 20.76 -2.25
CA THR A 266 10.14 21.77 -2.18
C THR A 266 10.96 21.86 -3.47
N ILE A 267 11.63 23.00 -3.63
CA ILE A 267 12.58 23.25 -4.71
C ILE A 267 13.96 23.55 -4.10
N VAL A 268 15.02 23.13 -4.79
CA VAL A 268 16.38 23.47 -4.36
C VAL A 268 16.65 24.94 -4.66
N ASN A 269 16.56 25.81 -3.65
CA ASN A 269 16.76 27.25 -3.82
C ASN A 269 18.24 27.63 -4.07
N GLN A 270 19.20 26.87 -3.53
CA GLN A 270 20.63 26.92 -3.85
C GLN A 270 21.27 25.56 -3.53
N LEU A 271 22.03 24.98 -4.47
CA LEU A 271 22.91 23.85 -4.16
C LEU A 271 23.98 24.35 -3.18
N PRO A 272 24.28 23.65 -2.07
CA PRO A 272 25.47 23.95 -1.29
C PRO A 272 26.68 23.72 -2.19
N VAL A 273 27.47 24.77 -2.41
CA VAL A 273 28.87 24.58 -2.79
C VAL A 273 29.48 23.77 -1.66
N ALA A 274 30.14 22.66 -1.97
CA ALA A 274 30.83 21.85 -0.98
C ALA A 274 31.62 22.76 -0.03
N GLU A 275 31.20 22.86 1.22
CA GLU A 275 32.01 23.49 2.26
C GLU A 275 33.25 22.63 2.38
N GLN A 276 34.36 23.11 1.81
CA GLN A 276 35.66 22.64 2.24
C GLN A 276 35.80 23.04 3.71
N SER A 277 35.54 22.09 4.59
CA SER A 277 35.94 22.15 5.98
C SER A 277 37.46 22.33 6.03
N GLY A 278 37.90 23.57 6.23
CA GLY A 278 39.30 23.95 6.26
C GLY A 278 39.62 24.70 7.55
N THR A 279 39.78 23.97 8.64
CA THR A 279 40.74 24.35 9.69
C THR A 279 41.54 23.11 10.06
N ASP A 280 42.60 22.85 9.32
CA ASP A 280 43.82 22.34 9.93
C ASP A 280 45.04 22.86 9.15
N THR A 281 45.92 23.43 9.94
CA THR A 281 47.17 24.10 9.59
C THR A 281 48.23 23.09 9.16
N GLU A 282 49.05 23.49 8.18
CA GLU A 282 50.35 22.93 7.79
C GLU A 282 50.39 21.50 7.20
N LEU A 283 50.62 21.43 5.88
CA LEU A 283 51.82 20.79 5.29
C LEU A 283 51.94 21.18 3.81
N THR A 284 53.17 21.48 3.43
CA THR A 284 53.59 22.21 2.22
C THR A 284 53.93 21.30 1.05
N ASN A 285 53.79 21.86 -0.16
CA ASN A 285 54.58 21.61 -1.37
C ASN A 285 54.59 20.20 -2.01
N ASN A 286 53.80 20.05 -3.07
CA ASN A 286 54.24 19.75 -4.46
C ASN A 286 53.16 18.94 -5.20
N ILE A 287 52.65 19.47 -6.31
CA ILE A 287 52.44 18.79 -7.62
C ILE A 287 51.87 19.84 -8.61
N ASN A 288 52.49 19.91 -9.79
CA ASN A 288 52.15 20.82 -10.90
C ASN A 288 50.72 20.58 -11.44
N PRO A 289 49.98 21.63 -11.84
CA PRO A 289 48.65 21.49 -12.45
C PRO A 289 48.71 21.16 -13.95
N LEU A 290 47.98 20.12 -14.37
CA LEU A 290 47.64 19.88 -15.77
C LEU A 290 46.62 20.92 -16.24
N LYS A 291 47.00 21.67 -17.29
CA LYS A 291 46.17 22.67 -17.97
C LYS A 291 44.92 22.04 -18.57
N ILE A 292 43.75 22.51 -18.16
CA ILE A 292 42.51 22.46 -18.96
C ILE A 292 42.02 23.90 -19.12
N GLN A 293 41.76 24.29 -20.37
CA GLN A 293 41.34 25.62 -20.78
C GLN A 293 39.95 25.98 -20.20
N GLN A 294 39.88 27.10 -19.48
CA GLN A 294 38.63 27.80 -19.16
C GLN A 294 38.17 28.66 -20.34
N PRO A 295 36.85 28.80 -20.58
CA PRO A 295 36.29 29.99 -21.19
C PRO A 295 35.76 30.96 -20.12
N THR A 296 36.37 32.15 -20.10
CA THR A 296 35.86 33.49 -19.75
C THR A 296 34.87 33.64 -18.59
N SER A 297 35.40 34.18 -17.49
CA SER A 297 34.70 34.74 -16.33
C SER A 297 33.88 36.00 -16.67
N TYR A 298 32.64 36.06 -16.18
CA TYR A 298 31.88 37.30 -16.08
C TYR A 298 32.28 38.05 -14.80
N VAL A 299 32.52 39.35 -14.94
CA VAL A 299 32.87 40.29 -13.87
C VAL A 299 31.65 40.51 -12.96
N VAL A 300 31.79 40.20 -11.68
CA VAL A 300 30.83 40.61 -10.64
C VAL A 300 31.21 42.00 -10.16
N ASN A 301 30.43 43.02 -10.53
CA ASN A 301 30.47 44.31 -9.86
C ASN A 301 29.60 44.23 -8.59
N THR A 302 30.25 44.22 -7.44
CA THR A 302 29.61 44.43 -6.14
C THR A 302 29.30 45.92 -5.96
N ASN A 303 28.11 46.19 -5.41
CA ASN A 303 27.54 47.48 -4.98
C ASN A 303 26.39 48.00 -5.88
N ILE A 304 25.16 47.52 -5.60
CA ILE A 304 23.94 48.27 -5.92
C ILE A 304 23.20 48.49 -4.60
N THR A 305 22.96 49.76 -4.26
CA THR A 305 22.21 50.14 -3.07
C THR A 305 20.74 50.35 -3.42
N ALA A 306 19.85 50.26 -2.42
CA ALA A 306 18.38 50.30 -2.55
C ALA A 306 17.79 51.62 -3.12
N LYS A 307 18.61 52.50 -3.71
CA LYS A 307 18.20 53.78 -4.31
C LYS A 307 18.19 53.76 -5.85
N ASP A 308 18.75 52.72 -6.49
CA ASP A 308 18.82 52.60 -7.95
C ASP A 308 17.58 51.91 -8.58
N LEU A 309 16.60 51.52 -7.77
CA LEU A 309 15.40 50.76 -8.17
C LEU A 309 14.16 51.61 -8.58
N LYS A 310 14.32 52.92 -8.88
CA LYS A 310 13.15 53.79 -9.20
C LYS A 310 13.19 54.59 -10.50
N LYS A 311 14.12 54.32 -11.42
CA LYS A 311 14.07 54.89 -12.79
C LYS A 311 14.57 53.87 -13.83
N SER A 312 13.70 52.94 -14.22
CA SER A 312 13.79 52.30 -15.54
C SER A 312 12.44 51.71 -15.91
N THR A 313 11.48 52.59 -16.23
CA THR A 313 10.25 52.23 -16.92
C THR A 313 10.55 52.29 -18.41
N THR A 314 11.06 51.19 -18.96
CA THR A 314 11.00 50.79 -20.38
C THR A 314 11.62 49.40 -20.48
N VAL A 315 10.81 48.37 -20.26
CA VAL A 315 11.18 47.00 -20.67
C VAL A 315 10.90 46.91 -22.17
N THR A 316 11.94 47.14 -22.96
CA THR A 316 12.00 46.60 -24.33
C THR A 316 11.90 45.08 -24.25
N HIS A 317 10.96 44.51 -25.00
CA HIS A 317 10.76 43.07 -25.15
C HIS A 317 12.07 42.38 -25.57
N ALA A 318 12.78 41.82 -24.58
CA ALA A 318 13.80 40.82 -24.82
C ALA A 318 13.09 39.50 -25.12
N ASN A 319 13.49 38.87 -26.22
CA ASN A 319 12.96 37.61 -26.76
C ASN A 319 12.49 36.63 -25.66
N LYS A 320 11.17 36.37 -25.61
CA LYS A 320 10.67 35.06 -25.21
C LYS A 320 11.34 34.05 -26.15
N GLN A 321 12.35 33.33 -25.68
CA GLN A 321 12.57 32.00 -26.23
C GLN A 321 11.33 31.20 -25.85
N SER A 322 10.37 31.15 -26.77
CA SER A 322 9.29 30.18 -26.74
C SER A 322 9.94 28.81 -26.66
N LEU A 323 9.84 28.15 -25.52
CA LEU A 323 9.98 26.70 -25.47
C LEU A 323 8.99 26.14 -26.50
N PRO A 324 9.44 25.28 -27.43
CA PRO A 324 8.55 24.77 -28.46
C PRO A 324 7.39 24.04 -27.78
N ILE A 325 6.16 24.40 -28.16
CA ILE A 325 4.99 23.54 -27.99
C ILE A 325 5.31 22.32 -28.87
N ALA A 326 5.91 21.30 -28.27
CA ALA A 326 6.40 20.14 -28.99
C ALA A 326 5.20 19.34 -29.49
N ALA A 327 5.03 19.30 -30.81
CA ALA A 327 4.02 18.50 -31.47
C ALA A 327 4.23 17.00 -31.13
N LYS A 328 3.29 16.46 -30.35
CA LYS A 328 2.62 15.15 -30.47
C LYS A 328 3.45 13.97 -31.02
N SER A 329 4.61 13.67 -30.43
CA SER A 329 5.20 12.33 -30.53
C SER A 329 5.60 11.83 -29.16
N ILE A 330 4.72 11.05 -28.54
CA ILE A 330 5.06 10.22 -27.39
C ILE A 330 6.24 9.33 -27.83
N PRO A 331 7.36 9.28 -27.10
CA PRO A 331 8.42 8.33 -27.40
C PRO A 331 7.84 6.92 -27.46
N ALA A 332 7.96 6.23 -28.58
CA ALA A 332 7.35 4.90 -28.76
C ALA A 332 8.03 3.79 -27.95
N LYS A 333 9.09 4.11 -27.19
CA LYS A 333 9.92 3.16 -26.45
C LYS A 333 9.77 3.42 -24.95
N ILE A 334 9.44 2.37 -24.20
CA ILE A 334 9.50 2.38 -22.74
C ILE A 334 10.93 2.68 -22.30
N VAL A 335 11.09 3.69 -21.45
CA VAL A 335 12.35 4.09 -20.83
C VAL A 335 12.44 3.45 -19.45
N THR A 336 13.52 2.74 -19.18
CA THR A 336 13.81 2.21 -17.86
C THR A 336 14.49 3.28 -17.01
N ILE A 337 13.97 3.51 -15.80
CA ILE A 337 14.58 4.38 -14.79
C ILE A 337 15.03 3.49 -13.64
N ASP A 338 16.32 3.53 -13.33
CA ASP A 338 16.93 2.73 -12.28
C ASP A 338 16.71 3.40 -10.92
N ILE A 339 16.19 2.66 -9.94
CA ILE A 339 15.88 3.20 -8.61
C ILE A 339 16.53 2.40 -7.49
N MET A 340 17.15 3.13 -6.56
CA MET A 340 17.60 2.62 -5.28
C MET A 340 16.60 3.02 -4.19
N VAL A 341 16.28 2.09 -3.30
CA VAL A 341 15.40 2.36 -2.16
C VAL A 341 16.11 2.11 -0.83
N LEU A 342 16.20 3.15 -0.01
CA LEU A 342 16.62 3.04 1.38
C LEU A 342 15.40 2.81 2.25
N PHE A 343 15.52 2.05 3.34
CA PHE A 343 14.38 1.82 4.24
C PHE A 343 14.79 1.56 5.70
N THR A 344 13.94 1.89 6.66
CA THR A 344 14.16 1.54 8.08
C THR A 344 13.59 0.18 8.45
N GLU A 345 13.88 -0.26 9.68
CA GLU A 345 13.25 -1.44 10.28
C GLU A 345 11.72 -1.38 10.23
N GLY A 346 11.09 -2.55 10.08
CA GLY A 346 9.64 -2.70 9.96
C GLY A 346 9.12 -2.65 8.52
N LEU A 347 9.97 -2.32 7.54
CA LEU A 347 9.66 -2.48 6.13
C LEU A 347 10.38 -3.69 5.53
N GLU A 348 9.62 -4.50 4.79
CA GLU A 348 10.12 -5.68 4.11
C GLU A 348 10.38 -5.40 2.63
N THR A 349 11.34 -6.10 2.03
CA THR A 349 11.68 -5.91 0.61
C THR A 349 10.50 -6.22 -0.32
N ALA A 350 9.62 -7.18 0.03
CA ALA A 350 8.39 -7.43 -0.71
C ALA A 350 7.45 -6.21 -0.76
N ARG A 351 7.42 -5.38 0.29
CA ARG A 351 6.64 -4.14 0.28
C ARG A 351 7.24 -3.11 -0.69
N ILE A 352 8.57 -3.00 -0.75
CA ILE A 352 9.25 -2.13 -1.72
C ILE A 352 8.95 -2.58 -3.15
N LYS A 353 9.07 -3.88 -3.43
CA LYS A 353 8.72 -4.46 -4.74
C LYS A 353 7.25 -4.20 -5.09
N ASN A 354 6.36 -4.30 -4.11
CA ASN A 354 4.95 -3.98 -4.30
C ASN A 354 4.75 -2.52 -4.73
N LEU A 355 5.39 -1.56 -4.06
CA LEU A 355 5.32 -0.15 -4.43
C LEU A 355 5.89 0.11 -5.82
N ILE A 356 6.99 -0.55 -6.21
CA ILE A 356 7.56 -0.48 -7.56
C ILE A 356 6.54 -0.95 -8.60
N GLU A 357 5.87 -2.07 -8.38
CA GLU A 357 4.89 -2.58 -9.35
C GLU A 357 3.57 -1.79 -9.37
N ILE A 358 3.18 -1.18 -8.24
CA ILE A 358 2.09 -0.20 -8.22
C ILE A 358 2.44 1.00 -9.10
N SER A 359 3.65 1.54 -8.97
CA SER A 359 4.16 2.63 -9.84
C SER A 359 4.15 2.26 -11.32
N ASN A 360 4.72 1.10 -11.67
CA ASN A 360 4.78 0.63 -13.04
C ASN A 360 3.39 0.42 -13.64
N GLN A 361 2.46 -0.10 -12.84
CA GLN A 361 1.07 -0.30 -13.27
C GLN A 361 0.35 1.04 -13.49
N ALA A 362 0.58 2.03 -12.62
CA ALA A 362 0.07 3.39 -12.81
C ALA A 362 0.63 4.05 -14.08
N PHE A 363 1.93 3.91 -14.35
CA PHE A 363 2.51 4.41 -15.61
C PHE A 363 1.86 3.75 -16.82
N LYS A 364 1.77 2.42 -16.82
CA LYS A 364 1.14 1.64 -17.91
C LYS A 364 -0.30 2.05 -18.16
N ASP A 365 -1.11 2.15 -17.10
CA ASP A 365 -2.54 2.51 -17.22
C ASP A 365 -2.75 3.96 -17.68
N SER A 366 -1.75 4.82 -17.47
CA SER A 366 -1.79 6.23 -17.86
C SER A 366 -1.11 6.53 -19.20
N HIS A 367 -0.66 5.50 -19.93
CA HIS A 367 0.15 5.62 -21.15
C HIS A 367 1.47 6.39 -20.96
N VAL A 368 2.06 6.28 -19.77
CA VAL A 368 3.43 6.72 -19.48
C VAL A 368 4.41 5.61 -19.85
N GLN A 369 5.40 5.95 -20.66
CA GLN A 369 6.44 5.08 -21.22
C GLN A 369 7.64 4.99 -20.27
N ILE A 370 7.37 4.78 -18.97
CA ILE A 370 8.38 4.61 -17.93
C ILE A 370 8.19 3.24 -17.29
N GLN A 371 9.32 2.58 -17.04
CA GLN A 371 9.40 1.37 -16.24
C GLN A 371 10.45 1.60 -15.15
N LEU A 372 10.07 1.50 -13.88
CA LEU A 372 11.02 1.50 -12.79
C LEU A 372 11.69 0.12 -12.70
N ARG A 373 13.00 0.14 -12.48
CA ARG A 373 13.79 -1.06 -12.17
C ARG A 373 14.47 -0.86 -10.82
N LEU A 374 14.07 -1.68 -9.84
CA LEU A 374 14.70 -1.69 -8.53
C LEU A 374 16.11 -2.29 -8.64
N VAL A 375 17.13 -1.45 -8.55
CA VAL A 375 18.53 -1.86 -8.70
C VAL A 375 19.22 -2.15 -7.38
N HIS A 376 18.74 -1.55 -6.29
CA HIS A 376 19.29 -1.75 -4.96
C HIS A 376 18.28 -1.42 -3.86
N THR A 377 18.36 -2.17 -2.76
CA THR A 377 17.66 -1.85 -1.51
C THR A 377 18.64 -1.89 -0.36
N GLN A 378 18.64 -0.88 0.51
CA GLN A 378 19.52 -0.83 1.67
C GLN A 378 18.72 -0.49 2.93
N ARG A 379 18.73 -1.40 3.91
CA ARG A 379 18.21 -1.10 5.24
C ARG A 379 19.15 -0.14 5.94
N VAL A 380 18.61 0.90 6.55
CA VAL A 380 19.35 1.94 7.27
C VAL A 380 18.77 2.14 8.66
N TYR A 381 19.63 2.45 9.62
CA TYR A 381 19.18 3.02 10.89
C TYR A 381 19.04 4.52 10.70
N TYR A 382 17.91 5.10 11.08
CA TYR A 382 17.68 6.54 10.96
C TYR A 382 17.05 7.08 12.26
N PRO A 383 17.53 8.22 12.81
CA PRO A 383 17.03 8.73 14.08
C PRO A 383 15.53 9.05 14.07
N TYR A 384 14.86 8.75 15.19
CA TYR A 384 13.46 9.03 15.46
C TYR A 384 13.32 9.76 16.81
N PRO A 385 12.46 10.80 16.93
CA PRO A 385 11.59 11.37 15.89
C PRO A 385 12.33 12.36 14.95
N THR A 386 11.94 12.40 13.68
CA THR A 386 12.49 13.33 12.66
C THR A 386 11.46 13.60 11.55
N SER A 387 11.33 14.85 11.09
CA SER A 387 10.41 15.22 9.99
C SER A 387 10.85 14.66 8.63
N ASN A 388 9.92 14.62 7.66
CA ASN A 388 10.23 14.25 6.27
C ASN A 388 11.16 15.27 5.59
N GLU A 389 10.98 16.56 5.88
CA GLU A 389 11.91 17.60 5.42
C GLU A 389 13.34 17.32 5.88
N THR A 390 13.55 17.12 7.19
CA THR A 390 14.89 16.83 7.71
C THR A 390 15.49 15.59 7.05
N ALA A 391 14.69 14.54 6.85
CA ALA A 391 15.13 13.32 6.17
C ALA A 391 15.48 13.54 4.70
N LEU A 392 14.75 14.38 3.96
CA LEU A 392 15.04 14.68 2.56
C LEU A 392 16.37 15.43 2.45
N TYR A 393 16.61 16.43 3.31
CA TYR A 393 17.88 17.15 3.36
C TYR A 393 19.03 16.22 3.76
N ASP A 394 18.84 15.38 4.77
CA ASP A 394 19.88 14.43 5.21
C ASP A 394 20.21 13.41 4.12
N LEU A 395 19.20 12.93 3.37
CA LEU A 395 19.38 12.03 2.24
C LEU A 395 20.13 12.72 1.08
N SER A 396 19.70 13.92 0.71
CA SER A 396 20.21 14.65 -0.45
C SER A 396 21.65 15.13 -0.27
N PHE A 397 22.02 15.46 0.97
CA PHE A 397 23.35 15.98 1.30
C PHE A 397 24.24 14.96 2.04
N GLY A 398 23.80 13.70 2.14
CA GLY A 398 24.56 12.64 2.77
C GLY A 398 24.95 12.96 4.22
N ARG A 399 23.97 13.25 5.08
CA ARG A 399 24.17 13.64 6.48
C ARG A 399 23.73 12.52 7.43
N LYS A 400 24.15 12.63 8.70
CA LYS A 400 23.83 11.66 9.77
C LYS A 400 24.18 10.22 9.35
N THR A 401 23.24 9.30 9.49
CA THR A 401 23.38 7.89 9.13
C THR A 401 23.19 7.64 7.63
N LEU A 402 22.91 8.69 6.83
CA LEU A 402 22.72 8.62 5.39
C LEU A 402 23.97 9.02 4.58
N THR A 403 25.14 8.95 5.20
CA THR A 403 26.45 9.20 4.54
C THR A 403 26.85 8.03 3.63
N GLY A 404 27.52 8.32 2.50
CA GLY A 404 28.08 7.30 1.60
C GLY A 404 27.10 6.65 0.61
N PHE A 405 25.82 7.04 0.62
CA PHE A 405 24.83 6.50 -0.33
C PHE A 405 24.92 7.10 -1.73
N ASP A 406 25.60 8.22 -1.90
CA ASP A 406 26.05 8.72 -3.20
C ASP A 406 26.95 7.70 -3.92
N ALA A 407 27.86 7.06 -3.19
CA ALA A 407 28.70 5.99 -3.74
C ALA A 407 27.89 4.74 -4.12
N LEU A 408 26.90 4.34 -3.30
CA LEU A 408 25.98 3.24 -3.66
C LEU A 408 25.13 3.58 -4.88
N ARG A 409 24.63 4.80 -4.96
CA ARG A 409 23.86 5.30 -6.10
C ARG A 409 24.65 5.18 -7.40
N ILE A 410 25.93 5.57 -7.39
CA ILE A 410 26.84 5.40 -8.54
C ILE A 410 27.10 3.92 -8.82
N THR A 411 27.41 3.14 -7.78
CA THR A 411 27.77 1.71 -7.90
C THR A 411 26.66 0.88 -8.53
N HIS A 412 25.41 1.19 -8.21
CA HIS A 412 24.22 0.49 -8.71
C HIS A 412 23.56 1.20 -9.90
N GLY A 413 24.10 2.33 -10.36
CA GLY A 413 23.55 3.08 -11.49
C GLY A 413 22.15 3.64 -11.23
N ALA A 414 21.82 4.03 -10.00
CA ALA A 414 20.47 4.46 -9.64
C ALA A 414 20.19 5.92 -10.04
N ASP A 415 19.30 6.11 -11.00
CA ASP A 415 18.81 7.42 -11.45
C ASP A 415 18.02 8.15 -10.37
N LEU A 416 17.16 7.43 -9.65
CA LEU A 416 16.36 7.94 -8.53
C LEU A 416 16.74 7.26 -7.21
N VAL A 417 16.61 7.97 -6.10
CA VAL A 417 16.78 7.42 -4.74
C VAL A 417 15.59 7.81 -3.87
N SER A 418 14.92 6.82 -3.29
CA SER A 418 13.83 7.07 -2.34
C SER A 418 14.15 6.47 -0.98
N PHE A 419 13.79 7.17 0.09
CA PHE A 419 13.91 6.67 1.46
C PHE A 419 12.53 6.43 2.07
N ILE A 420 12.19 5.16 2.33
CA ILE A 420 10.90 4.77 2.88
C ILE A 420 11.01 4.50 4.39
N ARG A 421 10.09 5.08 5.16
CA ARG A 421 10.06 4.99 6.63
C ARG A 421 8.64 4.78 7.17
N PRO A 422 8.45 4.21 8.37
CA PRO A 422 7.14 4.10 9.00
C PRO A 422 6.46 5.46 9.09
N PHE A 423 5.17 5.51 8.81
CA PHE A 423 4.38 6.72 8.95
C PHE A 423 4.13 7.07 10.42
N ASP A 424 4.26 8.35 10.74
CA ASP A 424 3.84 8.96 11.99
C ASP A 424 3.10 10.27 11.69
N ALA A 425 1.81 10.32 11.98
CA ALA A 425 0.95 11.44 11.60
C ALA A 425 1.32 12.71 12.38
N GLU A 426 1.79 12.58 13.62
CA GLU A 426 2.16 13.72 14.44
C GLU A 426 3.45 14.38 13.96
N ILE A 427 4.46 13.60 13.58
CA ILE A 427 5.80 14.09 13.26
C ILE A 427 5.94 14.41 11.78
N HIS A 428 5.35 13.60 10.89
CA HIS A 428 5.56 13.74 9.46
C HIS A 428 4.67 14.79 8.84
N LYS A 429 3.45 15.00 9.36
CA LYS A 429 2.47 15.99 8.85
C LYS A 429 2.04 15.78 7.39
N GLY A 430 2.22 14.58 6.87
CA GLY A 430 1.94 14.15 5.50
C GLY A 430 2.79 12.95 5.10
N CYS A 431 2.54 12.45 3.90
CA CYS A 431 3.01 11.11 3.51
C CYS A 431 4.33 11.07 2.75
N GLY A 432 4.83 12.20 2.27
CA GLY A 432 6.11 12.23 1.58
C GLY A 432 6.64 13.63 1.43
N LEU A 433 7.85 13.72 0.90
CA LEU A 433 8.46 14.95 0.44
C LEU A 433 9.54 14.65 -0.59
N ALA A 434 9.55 15.40 -1.68
CA ALA A 434 10.48 15.29 -2.77
C ALA A 434 10.98 16.66 -3.25
N TRP A 435 12.09 16.63 -3.99
CA TRP A 435 12.46 17.76 -4.84
C TRP A 435 11.67 17.70 -6.15
N ILE A 436 11.10 18.84 -6.56
CA ILE A 436 10.48 18.97 -7.89
C ILE A 436 11.57 19.19 -8.94
N GLY A 437 11.96 18.13 -9.65
CA GLY A 437 13.03 18.15 -10.66
C GLY A 437 12.72 19.11 -11.80
N GLY A 438 13.67 20.00 -12.14
CA GLY A 438 13.47 20.91 -13.27
C GLY A 438 12.34 21.96 -13.10
N ALA A 439 11.83 22.17 -11.88
CA ALA A 439 10.77 23.14 -11.57
C ALA A 439 10.95 24.51 -12.26
N GLY A 440 9.88 25.04 -12.86
CA GLY A 440 9.91 26.30 -13.61
C GLY A 440 10.63 26.20 -14.96
N GLY A 441 10.82 24.99 -15.51
CA GLY A 441 11.46 24.76 -16.81
C GLY A 441 12.98 24.83 -16.79
N ARG A 442 13.60 24.75 -15.61
CA ARG A 442 15.05 24.65 -15.47
C ARG A 442 15.54 23.26 -15.88
N LYS A 443 16.82 23.17 -16.28
CA LYS A 443 17.42 21.90 -16.67
C LYS A 443 17.37 20.90 -15.50
N PHE A 444 17.02 19.65 -15.79
CA PHE A 444 17.11 18.56 -14.81
C PHE A 444 18.51 18.46 -14.19
N ASN A 445 18.53 18.14 -12.90
CA ASN A 445 19.75 17.95 -12.12
C ASN A 445 19.59 16.70 -11.25
N SER A 446 20.57 15.79 -11.31
CA SER A 446 20.55 14.55 -10.53
C SER A 446 20.58 14.79 -9.01
N ALA A 447 20.97 15.98 -8.55
CA ALA A 447 20.89 16.39 -7.15
C ALA A 447 19.44 16.53 -6.62
N GLU A 448 18.44 16.48 -7.50
CA GLU A 448 17.02 16.62 -7.19
C GLU A 448 16.26 15.31 -7.34
N ALA A 449 16.98 14.20 -7.51
CA ALA A 449 16.43 12.87 -7.73
C ALA A 449 16.27 12.10 -6.41
N TYR A 450 15.83 12.79 -5.36
CA TYR A 450 15.69 12.26 -4.01
C TYR A 450 14.28 12.50 -3.47
N SER A 451 13.73 11.47 -2.82
CA SER A 451 12.44 11.56 -2.12
C SER A 451 12.45 10.83 -0.79
N VAL A 452 11.56 11.24 0.11
CA VAL A 452 11.24 10.53 1.36
C VAL A 452 9.77 10.17 1.33
N VAL A 453 9.46 8.93 1.70
CA VAL A 453 8.10 8.39 1.71
C VAL A 453 7.81 7.78 3.07
N SER A 454 6.73 8.22 3.69
CA SER A 454 6.14 7.61 4.87
C SER A 454 5.18 6.49 4.44
N ASN A 455 5.28 5.33 5.09
CA ASN A 455 4.49 4.15 4.77
C ASN A 455 3.88 3.56 6.04
N GLY A 456 2.57 3.35 6.05
CA GLY A 456 1.90 2.65 7.15
C GLY A 456 0.54 3.24 7.50
N ILE A 457 0.11 2.93 8.71
CA ILE A 457 -1.09 3.44 9.38
C ILE A 457 -0.63 3.97 10.72
N ASP A 458 -1.12 5.14 11.10
CA ASP A 458 -0.96 5.72 12.43
C ASP A 458 -2.32 6.25 12.90
N ASP A 459 -2.82 5.68 14.00
CA ASP A 459 -4.20 5.83 14.46
C ASP A 459 -5.25 5.60 13.34
N PHE A 460 -5.95 6.67 12.93
CA PHE A 460 -6.97 6.64 11.89
C PHE A 460 -6.50 7.30 10.59
N HIS A 461 -5.19 7.51 10.45
CA HIS A 461 -4.57 8.08 9.25
C HIS A 461 -3.66 7.05 8.58
N TYR A 462 -3.51 7.15 7.27
CA TYR A 462 -2.60 6.29 6.53
C TYR A 462 -2.02 6.97 5.30
N CYS A 463 -0.88 6.47 4.85
CA CYS A 463 -0.31 6.84 3.55
C CYS A 463 -0.76 5.88 2.46
N THR A 464 -1.30 6.44 1.37
CA THR A 464 -1.75 5.63 0.23
C THR A 464 -0.55 4.99 -0.46
N ASP A 465 -0.78 3.85 -1.13
CA ASP A 465 0.29 3.16 -1.85
C ASP A 465 0.83 3.97 -3.03
N TYR A 466 0.07 4.95 -3.52
CA TYR A 466 0.46 5.84 -4.62
C TYR A 466 1.39 6.97 -4.18
N THR A 467 1.50 7.26 -2.88
CA THR A 467 2.49 8.21 -2.33
C THR A 467 3.88 7.96 -2.89
N PHE A 468 4.30 6.69 -3.00
CA PHE A 468 5.64 6.39 -3.53
C PHE A 468 5.84 6.90 -4.96
N VAL A 469 4.88 6.66 -5.86
CA VAL A 469 5.00 7.11 -7.25
C VAL A 469 4.72 8.60 -7.40
N HIS A 470 3.94 9.19 -6.50
CA HIS A 470 3.72 10.63 -6.38
C HIS A 470 5.06 11.37 -6.16
N GLU A 471 5.80 10.97 -5.12
CA GLU A 471 7.09 11.59 -4.80
C GLU A 471 8.14 11.41 -5.91
N LEU A 472 8.19 10.23 -6.53
CA LEU A 472 9.08 10.00 -7.67
C LEU A 472 8.69 10.89 -8.87
N SER A 473 7.41 11.18 -9.04
CA SER A 473 6.93 12.04 -10.11
C SER A 473 7.31 13.51 -9.89
N HIS A 474 7.41 13.96 -8.64
CA HIS A 474 8.06 15.25 -8.33
C HIS A 474 9.52 15.26 -8.78
N ASN A 475 10.31 14.24 -8.45
CA ASN A 475 11.70 14.15 -8.94
C ASN A 475 11.80 14.17 -10.48
N MET A 476 10.76 13.68 -11.17
CA MET A 476 10.64 13.70 -12.63
C MET A 476 9.97 14.97 -13.19
N GLY A 477 9.71 15.96 -12.35
CA GLY A 477 9.28 17.31 -12.73
C GLY A 477 7.78 17.55 -12.81
N SER A 478 6.96 16.64 -12.28
CA SER A 478 5.54 16.90 -12.04
C SER A 478 5.36 17.79 -10.80
N SER A 479 4.34 18.64 -10.84
CA SER A 479 3.79 19.34 -9.69
C SER A 479 2.41 18.77 -9.36
N HIS A 480 1.85 19.22 -8.23
CA HIS A 480 0.47 18.94 -7.86
C HIS A 480 -0.54 19.40 -8.93
N ASP A 481 -1.83 19.17 -8.70
CA ASP A 481 -2.88 19.86 -9.46
C ASP A 481 -2.78 21.38 -9.29
N ARG A 482 -3.46 22.13 -10.15
CA ARG A 482 -3.25 23.58 -10.26
C ARG A 482 -3.72 24.35 -9.03
N GLU A 483 -4.77 23.87 -8.38
CA GLU A 483 -5.33 24.45 -7.18
C GLU A 483 -4.37 24.30 -5.98
N ASN A 484 -3.53 23.26 -6.00
CA ASN A 484 -2.65 22.87 -4.90
C ASN A 484 -1.15 22.95 -5.21
N ALA A 485 -0.74 23.47 -6.37
CA ALA A 485 0.66 23.57 -6.74
C ALA A 485 1.31 24.90 -6.29
N SER A 486 2.26 24.83 -5.34
CA SER A 486 3.11 25.98 -4.99
C SER A 486 4.13 26.37 -6.07
N TYR A 487 4.55 25.40 -6.89
CA TYR A 487 5.57 25.59 -7.92
C TYR A 487 5.12 25.03 -9.26
N GLN A 488 5.51 25.70 -10.34
CA GLN A 488 5.37 25.13 -11.67
C GLN A 488 6.30 23.93 -11.82
N GLY A 489 5.80 22.85 -12.40
CA GLY A 489 6.61 21.72 -12.82
C GLY A 489 7.56 22.08 -13.97
N ILE A 490 8.19 21.07 -14.56
CA ILE A 490 9.15 21.30 -15.64
C ILE A 490 8.50 21.84 -16.92
N PHE A 491 7.28 21.43 -17.24
CA PHE A 491 6.50 21.95 -18.36
C PHE A 491 5.23 22.68 -17.87
N PRO A 492 4.65 23.58 -18.68
CA PRO A 492 3.40 24.27 -18.32
C PRO A 492 2.20 23.36 -18.08
N TYR A 493 2.27 22.08 -18.47
CA TYR A 493 1.23 21.06 -18.33
C TYR A 493 1.60 19.94 -17.34
N SER A 494 2.72 20.05 -16.61
CA SER A 494 3.21 19.06 -15.65
C SER A 494 2.41 19.02 -14.34
N TYR A 495 1.08 19.03 -14.41
CA TYR A 495 0.18 19.12 -13.26
C TYR A 495 -0.70 17.89 -13.14
N GLY A 496 -1.03 17.54 -11.91
CA GLY A 496 -2.15 16.65 -11.62
C GLY A 496 -3.46 17.23 -12.15
N HIS A 497 -4.45 16.35 -12.23
CA HIS A 497 -5.82 16.70 -12.55
C HIS A 497 -6.75 16.18 -11.46
N ASN A 498 -7.62 17.06 -10.98
CA ASN A 498 -8.62 16.80 -9.97
C ASN A 498 -9.97 17.35 -10.46
N VAL A 499 -11.03 16.63 -10.10
CA VAL A 499 -12.42 17.07 -10.24
C VAL A 499 -13.03 17.03 -8.85
N ASP A 500 -13.32 18.22 -8.31
CA ASP A 500 -13.77 18.41 -6.94
C ASP A 500 -14.95 17.49 -6.57
N GLY A 501 -14.83 16.84 -5.42
CA GLY A 501 -15.79 15.87 -4.90
C GLY A 501 -15.95 14.58 -5.70
N GLN A 502 -15.20 14.36 -6.79
CA GLN A 502 -15.31 13.18 -7.64
C GLN A 502 -14.06 12.32 -7.63
N TYR A 503 -12.94 12.86 -8.11
CA TYR A 503 -11.69 12.10 -8.22
C TYR A 503 -10.47 12.99 -8.34
N GLY A 504 -9.31 12.44 -7.99
CA GLY A 504 -8.00 13.01 -8.28
C GLY A 504 -7.10 12.00 -8.96
N THR A 505 -6.27 12.47 -9.88
CA THR A 505 -5.12 11.70 -10.38
C THR A 505 -4.00 11.68 -9.35
N ILE A 506 -3.01 10.81 -9.52
CA ILE A 506 -1.91 10.59 -8.55
C ILE A 506 -1.26 11.90 -8.09
N MET A 507 -1.05 12.87 -8.97
CA MET A 507 -0.42 14.15 -8.62
C MET A 507 -1.41 15.19 -8.09
N SER A 508 -2.52 14.80 -7.45
CA SER A 508 -3.53 15.75 -7.00
C SER A 508 -4.01 15.53 -5.57
N TYR A 509 -4.49 16.60 -4.94
CA TYR A 509 -5.08 16.57 -3.62
C TYR A 509 -6.55 16.15 -3.74
N SER A 510 -6.83 14.86 -3.58
CA SER A 510 -8.19 14.35 -3.58
C SER A 510 -8.40 13.24 -2.58
N ALA A 511 -9.58 13.19 -1.97
CA ALA A 511 -9.98 12.08 -1.11
C ALA A 511 -10.24 10.79 -1.91
N ALA A 512 -10.61 10.92 -3.20
CA ALA A 512 -10.86 9.81 -4.11
C ALA A 512 -9.72 9.70 -5.14
N GLU A 513 -8.61 9.13 -4.70
CA GLU A 513 -7.42 8.96 -5.54
C GLU A 513 -7.59 7.84 -6.57
N LEU A 514 -7.38 8.16 -7.85
CA LEU A 514 -7.24 7.21 -8.93
C LEU A 514 -5.78 6.84 -9.11
N GLY A 515 -5.50 5.55 -9.38
CA GLY A 515 -4.18 5.06 -9.77
C GLY A 515 -3.76 5.44 -11.19
N LEU A 516 -4.05 6.68 -11.60
CA LEU A 516 -3.83 7.23 -12.93
C LEU A 516 -3.13 8.59 -12.82
N PHE A 517 -2.23 8.87 -13.75
CA PHE A 517 -1.69 10.19 -14.02
C PHE A 517 -2.60 10.97 -14.95
N SER A 518 -2.57 12.30 -14.86
CA SER A 518 -3.32 13.15 -15.78
C SER A 518 -2.87 12.90 -17.22
N ASN A 519 -3.83 12.57 -18.08
CA ASN A 519 -3.70 12.31 -19.49
C ASN A 519 -5.05 12.60 -20.19
N PRO A 520 -5.17 13.69 -20.97
CA PRO A 520 -6.40 14.05 -21.67
C PRO A 520 -6.79 13.04 -22.78
N GLY A 521 -5.89 12.15 -23.16
CA GLY A 521 -6.12 11.08 -24.14
C GLY A 521 -6.74 9.80 -23.58
N ILE A 522 -6.94 9.70 -22.26
CA ILE A 522 -7.68 8.59 -21.61
C ILE A 522 -8.88 9.16 -20.84
N THR A 523 -9.72 8.27 -20.30
CA THR A 523 -10.98 8.65 -19.64
C THR A 523 -10.94 8.31 -18.14
N CYS A 524 -11.36 9.25 -17.31
CA CYS A 524 -11.61 9.12 -15.88
C CYS A 524 -13.08 9.46 -15.60
N LEU A 525 -13.86 8.47 -15.14
CA LEU A 525 -15.29 8.61 -14.82
C LEU A 525 -16.08 9.41 -15.89
N ASP A 526 -16.04 8.91 -17.13
CA ASP A 526 -16.71 9.48 -18.32
C ASP A 526 -16.24 10.88 -18.77
N GLN A 527 -15.17 11.41 -18.19
CA GLN A 527 -14.51 12.66 -18.60
C GLN A 527 -13.07 12.40 -19.08
N PRO A 528 -12.46 13.28 -19.88
CA PRO A 528 -11.03 13.23 -20.14
C PRO A 528 -10.25 13.25 -18.81
N CYS A 529 -9.25 12.39 -18.68
CA CYS A 529 -8.48 12.29 -17.44
C CYS A 529 -7.40 13.37 -17.33
N GLY A 530 -7.69 14.62 -17.66
CA GLY A 530 -6.70 15.69 -17.76
C GLY A 530 -7.20 16.83 -18.62
N VAL A 531 -6.35 17.84 -18.81
CA VAL A 531 -6.65 19.01 -19.63
C VAL A 531 -5.62 19.10 -20.76
N ASP A 532 -6.09 19.13 -22.01
CA ASP A 532 -5.23 19.15 -23.20
C ASP A 532 -4.28 20.35 -23.21
N VAL A 533 -3.07 20.17 -23.72
CA VAL A 533 -2.00 21.17 -23.72
C VAL A 533 -2.34 22.45 -24.49
N GLU A 534 -3.31 22.41 -25.40
CA GLU A 534 -3.79 23.57 -26.15
C GLU A 534 -4.92 24.33 -25.42
N GLN A 535 -5.44 23.79 -24.31
CA GLN A 535 -6.47 24.44 -23.50
C GLN A 535 -5.86 25.32 -22.40
N GLU A 536 -6.69 26.19 -21.82
CA GLU A 536 -6.29 26.94 -20.64
C GLU A 536 -6.09 25.97 -19.46
N ASN A 537 -5.08 26.26 -18.64
CA ASN A 537 -4.75 25.45 -17.47
C ASN A 537 -4.51 23.96 -17.79
N PRO A 538 -3.60 23.62 -18.72
CA PRO A 538 -3.37 22.24 -19.14
C PRO A 538 -2.84 21.35 -18.00
N ALA A 539 -3.20 20.07 -18.03
CA ALA A 539 -2.82 19.06 -17.04
C ALA A 539 -2.63 17.70 -17.74
N ASP A 540 -1.38 17.38 -18.04
CA ASP A 540 -0.95 16.19 -18.77
C ASP A 540 0.40 15.69 -18.22
N ASN A 541 0.36 15.09 -17.04
CA ASN A 541 1.52 14.44 -16.45
C ASN A 541 2.03 13.31 -17.35
N ALA A 542 1.16 12.63 -18.09
CA ALA A 542 1.59 11.55 -18.96
C ALA A 542 2.56 12.05 -20.04
N LEU A 543 2.22 13.13 -20.72
CA LEU A 543 3.11 13.80 -21.66
C LEU A 543 4.37 14.34 -20.99
N SER A 544 4.23 14.96 -19.81
CA SER A 544 5.35 15.50 -19.03
C SER A 544 6.39 14.43 -18.68
N LEU A 545 5.94 13.33 -18.08
CA LEU A 545 6.78 12.21 -17.66
C LEU A 545 7.45 11.54 -18.87
N ASN A 546 6.72 11.39 -19.97
CA ASN A 546 7.26 10.85 -21.22
C ASN A 546 8.41 11.69 -21.78
N TYR A 547 8.31 13.03 -21.74
CA TYR A 547 9.40 13.92 -22.15
C TYR A 547 10.56 13.95 -21.15
N ALA A 548 10.29 13.82 -19.85
CA ALA A 548 11.30 13.79 -18.81
C ALA A 548 12.12 12.49 -18.78
N ALA A 549 11.50 11.37 -19.18
CA ALA A 549 12.02 10.03 -18.95
C ALA A 549 13.48 9.82 -19.36
N THR A 550 13.87 10.22 -20.58
CA THR A 550 15.25 10.04 -21.06
C THR A 550 16.27 10.90 -20.32
N ALA A 551 15.88 12.10 -19.89
CA ALA A 551 16.78 12.96 -19.11
C ALA A 551 17.02 12.39 -17.71
N VAL A 552 15.98 11.85 -17.09
CA VAL A 552 16.04 11.23 -15.75
C VAL A 552 16.80 9.91 -15.79
N ALA A 553 16.53 9.03 -16.77
CA ALA A 553 17.25 7.77 -16.97
C ALA A 553 18.75 7.93 -17.33
N GLY A 554 19.18 9.18 -17.55
CA GLY A 554 20.58 9.53 -17.81
C GLY A 554 21.28 10.16 -16.60
N PHE A 555 20.67 10.14 -15.40
CA PHE A 555 21.29 10.68 -14.20
C PHE A 555 22.47 9.83 -13.73
N MET A 556 22.39 8.51 -13.91
CA MET A 556 23.49 7.59 -13.68
C MET A 556 23.75 6.70 -14.89
N GLN A 557 24.98 6.21 -15.01
CA GLN A 557 25.27 5.18 -16.00
C GLN A 557 24.69 3.85 -15.52
N SER A 558 23.72 3.31 -16.26
CA SER A 558 23.17 1.99 -15.92
C SER A 558 24.26 0.92 -15.99
N VAL A 559 24.34 0.11 -14.93
CA VAL A 559 25.25 -1.05 -14.82
C VAL A 559 24.52 -2.37 -15.07
N HIS A 560 23.23 -2.29 -15.41
CA HIS A 560 22.36 -3.42 -15.67
C HIS A 560 22.11 -3.50 -17.18
N SER A 561 22.19 -4.70 -17.74
CA SER A 561 21.85 -4.92 -19.15
C SER A 561 20.41 -4.48 -19.43
N ASP A 562 20.13 -4.09 -20.68
CA ASP A 562 18.78 -3.98 -21.23
C ASP A 562 18.13 -5.39 -21.28
N SER A 563 17.93 -6.04 -20.14
CA SER A 563 17.06 -7.20 -20.10
C SER A 563 15.66 -6.67 -20.31
N LEU A 564 15.08 -6.97 -21.47
CA LEU A 564 13.64 -7.08 -21.63
C LEU A 564 13.16 -7.92 -20.44
N PHE A 565 12.61 -7.28 -19.41
CA PHE A 565 11.96 -8.04 -18.35
C PHE A 565 10.83 -8.81 -19.03
N GLU A 566 10.83 -10.13 -18.84
CA GLU A 566 9.79 -11.01 -19.33
C GLU A 566 8.49 -10.65 -18.61
N THR A 567 7.74 -9.67 -19.13
CA THR A 567 6.29 -9.70 -19.02
C THR A 567 5.89 -10.99 -19.72
N ASN A 568 5.70 -12.05 -18.94
CA ASN A 568 5.52 -13.38 -19.49
C ASN A 568 4.20 -13.36 -20.28
N LYS A 569 4.31 -13.31 -21.61
CA LYS A 569 3.23 -13.73 -22.51
C LYS A 569 3.11 -15.24 -22.33
N LYS A 570 2.49 -15.72 -21.23
CA LYS A 570 1.95 -17.08 -21.20
C LYS A 570 0.86 -17.12 -22.27
N LYS A 571 1.27 -17.38 -23.52
CA LYS A 571 0.39 -17.69 -24.64
C LYS A 571 -0.41 -18.94 -24.22
N PRO A 572 -1.70 -19.05 -24.57
CA PRO A 572 -2.46 -20.28 -24.30
C PRO A 572 -1.67 -21.48 -24.81
N LEU A 573 -1.53 -22.53 -23.99
CA LEU A 573 -1.01 -23.81 -24.47
C LEU A 573 -1.84 -24.21 -25.69
N GLU A 574 -1.22 -24.18 -26.87
CA GLU A 574 -1.82 -24.81 -28.04
C GLU A 574 -2.04 -26.28 -27.66
N LEU A 575 -3.31 -26.68 -27.65
CA LEU A 575 -3.72 -28.06 -27.53
C LEU A 575 -2.95 -28.84 -28.60
N PHE A 576 -1.99 -29.65 -28.16
CA PHE A 576 -1.41 -30.68 -29.00
C PHE A 576 -2.54 -31.63 -29.39
N ASN A 577 -3.10 -31.42 -30.59
CA ASN A 577 -3.85 -32.44 -31.28
C ASN A 577 -2.89 -33.58 -31.56
N SER A 578 -3.03 -34.66 -30.81
CA SER A 578 -2.47 -35.96 -31.17
C SER A 578 -3.28 -36.52 -32.34
N GLU A 579 -2.83 -36.28 -33.57
CA GLU A 579 -3.14 -37.15 -34.71
C GLU A 579 -1.92 -37.29 -35.63
N ASN A 580 -1.55 -38.57 -35.84
CA ASN A 580 -0.53 -39.20 -36.68
C ASN A 580 0.89 -39.35 -36.14
#